data_AF-A0A920LTK9-F1
#
_entry.id   AF-A0A920LTK9-F1
#
_cell.length_a   1.000
_cell.length_b   1.000
_cell.length_c   1.000
_cell.angle_alpha   90.00
_cell.angle_beta   90.00
_cell.angle_gamma   90.00
#
_symmetry.space_group_name_H-M   'P 1'
#
loop_
_entity.id
_entity.type
_entity.pdbx_description
1 polymer ?
#
loop_
_entity_poly.entity_id
_entity_poly.type
_entity_poly.pdbx_seq_one_letter_code
_entity_poly.pdbx_strand_id
1 'polypeptide(L)'
;MRRLWIESSCKYIRHRFTKSVKIASKLGGDKRYLSMLNTYSDAGEFPLELNLDGKQTIVQTVDSISQMISDPFVFGRIAALHALSDLAVSNVIPLTALSMINIQRAKRNLQDQIYKYAFRCFVRI
;
A
#
# COMPACT_ATOMS: atom_id res chain seq x y z
N MET A 1 -18.63 17.40 14.03
CA MET A 1 -18.78 17.43 12.57
C MET A 1 -17.72 16.59 11.81
N ARG A 2 -16.43 16.55 12.22
CA ARG A 2 -15.39 15.75 11.52
C ARG A 2 -15.47 14.22 11.72
N ARG A 3 -15.89 13.71 12.89
CA ARG A 3 -16.04 12.25 13.15
C ARG A 3 -17.08 11.57 12.23
N LEU A 4 -18.23 12.21 12.01
CA LEU A 4 -19.29 11.70 11.13
C LEU A 4 -18.84 11.57 9.67
N TRP A 5 -17.88 12.39 9.23
CA TRP A 5 -17.37 12.38 7.86
C TRP A 5 -16.44 11.19 7.60
N ILE A 6 -15.55 10.88 8.55
CA ILE A 6 -14.65 9.73 8.46
C ILE A 6 -15.45 8.42 8.47
N GLU A 7 -16.40 8.28 9.40
CA GLU A 7 -17.23 7.07 9.47
C GLU A 7 -18.11 6.86 8.23
N SER A 8 -18.69 7.93 7.69
CA SER A 8 -19.52 7.85 6.49
C SER A 8 -18.71 7.49 5.24
N SER A 9 -17.51 8.07 5.10
CA SER A 9 -16.59 7.78 4.00
C SER A 9 -16.04 6.36 4.07
N CYS A 10 -15.63 5.88 5.24
CA CYS A 10 -15.16 4.51 5.43
C CYS A 10 -16.27 3.48 5.11
N LYS A 11 -17.50 3.73 5.57
CA LYS A 11 -18.66 2.87 5.23
C LYS A 11 -18.94 2.84 3.73
N TYR A 12 -18.85 4.00 3.06
CA TYR A 12 -19.06 4.11 1.62
C TYR A 12 -18.02 3.32 0.81
N ILE A 13 -16.73 3.53 1.11
CA ILE A 13 -15.62 2.83 0.43
C ILE A 13 -15.75 1.32 0.63
N ARG A 14 -16.02 0.88 1.86
CA ARG A 14 -16.22 -0.54 2.18
C ARG A 14 -17.33 -1.18 1.36
N HIS A 15 -18.49 -0.50 1.27
CA HIS A 15 -19.62 -0.99 0.49
C HIS A 15 -19.27 -1.11 -1.00
N ARG A 16 -18.60 -0.11 -1.57
CA ARG A 16 -18.17 -0.11 -2.98
C ARG A 16 -17.12 -1.18 -3.27
N PHE A 17 -16.12 -1.33 -2.41
CA PHE A 17 -15.07 -2.35 -2.55
C PHE A 17 -15.67 -3.75 -2.57
N THR A 18 -16.56 -4.05 -1.63
CA THR A 18 -17.28 -5.34 -1.58
C THR A 18 -18.08 -5.61 -2.86
N LYS A 19 -18.71 -4.58 -3.42
CA LYS A 19 -19.45 -4.70 -4.69
C LYS A 19 -18.52 -4.98 -5.87
N SER A 20 -17.38 -4.29 -5.94
CA SER A 20 -16.38 -4.50 -7.00
C SER A 20 -15.79 -5.91 -6.97
N VAL A 21 -15.46 -6.44 -5.78
CA VAL A 21 -14.97 -7.82 -5.63
C VAL A 21 -16.02 -8.84 -6.11
N LYS A 22 -17.30 -8.62 -5.79
CA LYS A 22 -18.40 -9.47 -6.29
C LYS A 22 -18.51 -9.43 -7.82
N ILE A 23 -18.32 -8.26 -8.43
CA ILE A 23 -18.33 -8.12 -9.89
C ILE A 23 -17.14 -8.86 -10.50
N ALA A 24 -15.93 -8.64 -9.98
CA ALA A 24 -14.71 -9.31 -10.44
C ALA A 24 -14.83 -10.84 -10.36
N SER A 25 -15.39 -11.36 -9.26
CA SER A 25 -15.65 -12.80 -9.12
C SER A 25 -16.65 -13.33 -10.15
N LYS A 26 -17.72 -12.58 -10.46
CA LYS A 26 -18.69 -12.95 -11.50
C LYS A 26 -18.09 -12.95 -12.90
N LEU A 27 -17.11 -12.08 -13.16
CA LEU A 27 -16.39 -12.01 -14.44
C LEU A 27 -15.30 -13.09 -14.57
N GLY A 28 -15.20 -14.03 -13.62
CA GLY A 28 -14.23 -15.12 -13.66
C GLY A 28 -12.86 -14.78 -13.05
N GLY A 29 -12.76 -13.70 -12.26
CA GLY A 29 -11.54 -13.39 -11.51
C GLY A 29 -11.17 -14.53 -10.54
N ASP A 30 -9.89 -14.89 -10.52
CA ASP A 30 -9.38 -15.97 -9.66
C ASP A 30 -9.57 -15.63 -8.18
N LYS A 31 -10.29 -16.50 -7.47
CA LYS A 31 -10.68 -16.31 -6.07
C LYS A 31 -9.48 -16.20 -5.13
N ARG A 32 -8.31 -16.71 -5.51
CA ARG A 32 -7.06 -16.60 -4.73
C ARG A 32 -6.57 -15.16 -4.62
N TYR A 33 -6.76 -14.36 -5.67
CA TYR A 33 -6.44 -12.92 -5.67
C TYR A 33 -7.59 -12.05 -5.16
N LEU A 34 -8.77 -12.64 -5.02
CA LEU A 34 -9.95 -12.02 -4.42
C LEU A 34 -10.12 -12.50 -2.98
N SER A 35 -9.00 -12.79 -2.29
CA SER A 35 -8.96 -13.28 -0.92
C SER A 35 -9.92 -12.45 -0.07
N MET A 36 -10.97 -13.15 0.37
CA MET A 36 -12.33 -12.64 0.52
C MET A 36 -12.51 -11.56 1.58
N LEU A 37 -13.31 -10.54 1.26
CA LEU A 37 -14.35 -9.91 2.09
C LEU A 37 -13.98 -9.30 3.46
N ASN A 38 -12.78 -9.49 3.97
CA ASN A 38 -12.25 -8.81 5.14
C ASN A 38 -11.65 -7.49 4.70
N THR A 39 -12.51 -6.48 4.52
CA THR A 39 -12.11 -5.07 4.32
C THR A 39 -11.44 -4.46 5.56
N TYR A 40 -10.85 -5.30 6.41
CA TYR A 40 -10.19 -4.96 7.66
C TYR A 40 -8.72 -5.38 7.67
N SER A 41 -8.24 -6.09 6.65
CA SER A 41 -6.81 -6.38 6.53
C SER A 41 -6.08 -5.17 5.99
N ASP A 42 -4.96 -4.80 6.62
CA ASP A 42 -4.07 -3.72 6.19
C ASP A 42 -3.07 -4.20 5.11
N ALA A 43 -3.04 -5.50 4.80
CA ALA A 43 -2.21 -6.06 3.74
C ALA A 43 -2.95 -7.14 2.91
N GLY A 44 -2.51 -7.32 1.67
CA GLY A 44 -2.92 -8.42 0.81
C GLY A 44 -2.10 -9.67 1.10
N GLU A 45 -2.77 -10.82 1.18
CA GLU A 45 -2.14 -12.12 1.45
C GLU A 45 -2.34 -13.05 0.25
N PHE A 46 -1.27 -13.72 -0.16
CA PHE A 46 -1.32 -14.70 -1.24
C PHE A 46 -0.65 -16.02 -0.80
N PRO A 47 -1.40 -17.12 -0.68
CA PRO A 47 -0.83 -18.41 -0.30
C PRO A 47 0.04 -18.96 -1.44
N LEU A 48 1.26 -19.34 -1.11
CA LEU A 48 2.17 -20.07 -1.99
C LEU A 48 2.02 -21.57 -1.77
N GLU A 49 1.56 -22.27 -2.79
CA GLU A 49 1.60 -23.73 -2.87
C GLU A 49 2.98 -24.13 -3.41
N LEU A 50 3.98 -24.13 -2.54
CA LEU A 50 5.28 -24.74 -2.84
C LEU A 50 5.23 -26.21 -2.44
N ASN A 51 5.84 -27.11 -3.23
CA ASN A 51 6.01 -28.54 -2.91
C ASN A 51 6.98 -28.79 -1.73
N LEU A 52 7.04 -27.86 -0.79
CA LEU A 52 7.84 -27.92 0.43
C LEU A 52 6.86 -28.07 1.60
N ASP A 53 7.26 -28.77 2.67
CA ASP A 53 6.42 -29.19 3.81
C ASP A 53 5.76 -28.05 4.64
N GLY A 54 5.73 -26.81 4.14
CA GLY A 54 5.11 -25.67 4.79
C GLY A 54 4.23 -24.85 3.84
N LYS A 55 3.06 -24.45 4.34
CA LYS A 55 2.26 -23.38 3.73
C LYS A 55 2.99 -22.05 3.96
N GLN A 56 3.47 -21.42 2.89
CA GLN A 56 4.02 -20.07 2.93
C GLN A 56 3.00 -19.10 2.37
N THR A 57 2.98 -17.86 2.87
CA THR A 57 2.10 -16.81 2.38
C THR A 57 2.93 -15.58 2.08
N ILE A 58 2.77 -15.01 0.88
CA ILE A 58 3.32 -13.69 0.56
C ILE A 58 2.34 -12.66 1.13
N VAL A 59 2.87 -11.73 1.93
CA VAL A 59 2.12 -10.58 2.41
C VAL A 59 2.68 -9.33 1.74
N GLN A 60 1.79 -8.53 1.15
CA GLN A 60 2.16 -7.32 0.44
C GLN A 60 1.19 -6.19 0.79
N THR A 61 1.74 -5.01 1.07
CA THR A 61 0.99 -3.76 1.21
C THR A 61 1.50 -2.73 0.22
N VAL A 62 0.67 -1.74 -0.08
CA VAL A 62 1.02 -0.59 -0.91
C VAL A 62 0.29 0.65 -0.42
N ASP A 63 1.05 1.68 -0.07
CA ASP A 63 0.51 2.97 0.33
C ASP A 63 1.03 4.09 -0.57
N SER A 64 0.17 5.10 -0.75
CA SER A 64 0.50 6.31 -1.48
C SER A 64 -0.10 7.51 -0.76
N ILE A 65 0.77 8.39 -0.29
CA ILE A 65 0.37 9.63 0.40
C ILE A 65 0.84 10.86 -0.37
N SER A 66 0.06 11.94 -0.28
CA SER A 66 0.43 13.23 -0.86
C SER A 66 1.47 13.94 0.00
N GLN A 67 2.37 14.68 -0.63
CA GLN A 67 3.43 15.42 0.06
C GLN A 67 2.84 16.47 1.02
N MET A 68 3.06 16.26 2.33
CA MET A 68 2.64 17.19 3.39
C MET A 68 3.78 18.07 3.90
N ILE A 69 5.04 17.70 3.62
CA ILE A 69 6.24 18.36 4.14
C ILE A 69 7.12 18.77 2.96
N SER A 70 7.73 19.95 3.02
CA SER A 70 8.56 20.50 1.94
C SER A 70 9.86 19.75 1.70
N ASP A 71 10.45 19.14 2.75
CA ASP A 71 11.67 18.35 2.64
C ASP A 71 11.36 16.96 2.03
N PRO A 72 11.83 16.65 0.80
CA PRO A 72 11.55 15.39 0.13
C PRO A 72 12.21 14.18 0.80
N PHE A 73 13.34 14.35 1.50
CA PHE A 73 14.00 13.25 2.21
C PHE A 73 13.22 12.87 3.46
N VAL A 74 12.80 13.86 4.24
CA VAL A 74 11.96 13.63 5.43
C VAL A 74 10.61 13.05 5.03
N PHE A 75 9.98 13.60 3.99
CA PHE A 75 8.72 13.07 3.47
C PHE A 75 8.86 11.63 2.97
N GLY A 76 9.94 11.30 2.24
CA GLY A 76 10.21 9.94 1.79
C GLY A 76 10.34 8.94 2.93
N ARG A 77 11.01 9.33 4.04
CA ARG A 77 11.09 8.48 5.25
C ARG A 77 9.72 8.25 5.88
N ILE A 78 8.88 9.28 5.96
CA ILE A 78 7.52 9.15 6.51
C ILE A 78 6.68 8.23 5.63
N ALA A 79 6.71 8.42 4.31
CA ALA A 79 5.96 7.60 3.36
C ALA A 79 6.36 6.11 3.44
N ALA A 80 7.66 5.84 3.57
CA ALA A 80 8.13 4.47 3.65
C ALA A 80 7.86 3.81 5.02
N LEU A 81 7.93 4.56 6.14
CA LEU A 81 7.49 4.06 7.44
C LEU A 81 5.98 3.79 7.48
N HIS A 82 5.19 4.63 6.81
CA HIS A 82 3.75 4.44 6.69
C HIS A 82 3.44 3.12 5.96
N ALA A 83 4.03 2.91 4.78
CA ALA A 83 3.85 1.67 4.02
C ALA A 83 4.35 0.43 4.80
N LEU A 84 5.44 0.55 5.58
CA LEU A 84 5.93 -0.56 6.40
C LEU A 84 5.07 -0.83 7.64
N SER A 85 4.27 0.13 8.09
CA SER A 85 3.48 -0.02 9.31
C SER A 85 2.43 -1.12 9.20
N ASP A 86 1.86 -1.33 8.02
CA ASP A 86 0.90 -2.42 7.78
C ASP A 86 1.58 -3.79 7.94
N LEU A 87 2.80 -3.95 7.41
CA LEU A 87 3.59 -5.19 7.58
C LEU A 87 3.97 -5.43 9.04
N ALA A 88 4.30 -4.37 9.78
CA ALA A 88 4.59 -4.47 11.21
C ALA A 88 3.37 -4.95 12.02
N VAL A 89 2.16 -4.47 11.68
CA VAL A 89 0.90 -4.90 12.33
C VAL A 89 0.53 -6.32 11.93
N SER A 90 0.81 -6.73 10.69
CA SER A 90 0.64 -8.12 10.22
C SER A 90 1.69 -9.10 10.79
N ASN A 91 2.63 -8.63 11.62
CA ASN A 91 3.68 -9.44 12.23
C ASN A 91 4.52 -10.22 11.18
N VAL A 92 4.79 -9.58 10.04
CA VAL A 92 5.59 -10.15 8.95
C VAL A 92 6.91 -9.41 8.80
N ILE A 93 7.92 -10.10 8.26
CA ILE A 93 9.25 -9.54 8.01
C ILE A 93 9.28 -9.03 6.56
N PRO A 94 9.59 -7.75 6.32
CA PRO A 94 9.70 -7.22 4.96
C PRO A 94 10.88 -7.86 4.24
N LEU A 95 10.62 -8.46 3.07
CA LEU A 95 11.64 -9.12 2.24
C LEU A 95 12.13 -8.23 1.09
N THR A 96 11.20 -7.49 0.48
CA THR A 96 11.45 -6.62 -0.66
C THR A 96 10.66 -5.33 -0.49
N ALA A 97 11.11 -4.26 -1.15
CA ALA A 97 10.39 -2.99 -1.18
C ALA A 97 10.36 -2.44 -2.61
N LEU A 98 9.21 -1.91 -3.02
CA LEU A 98 9.04 -1.19 -4.28
C LEU A 98 8.66 0.25 -3.97
N SER A 99 9.39 1.20 -4.56
CA SER A 99 9.10 2.63 -4.42
C SER A 99 8.27 3.13 -5.61
N MET A 100 7.13 3.76 -5.33
CA MET A 100 6.31 4.45 -6.31
C MET A 100 6.37 5.96 -6.06
N ILE A 101 6.85 6.72 -7.05
CA ILE A 101 7.02 8.17 -6.93
C ILE A 101 6.22 8.86 -8.04
N ASN A 102 5.21 9.64 -7.63
CA ASN A 102 4.43 10.47 -8.53
C ASN A 102 4.87 11.93 -8.38
N ILE A 103 5.54 12.47 -9.40
CA ILE A 103 6.04 13.86 -9.41
C ILE A 103 5.20 14.70 -10.37
N GLN A 104 4.72 15.84 -9.89
CA GLN A 104 4.04 16.81 -10.74
C GLN A 104 5.02 17.45 -11.72
N ARG A 105 4.52 17.86 -12.88
CA ARG A 105 5.34 18.58 -13.86
C ARG A 105 5.82 19.90 -13.25
N ALA A 106 7.13 20.07 -13.14
CA ALA A 106 7.77 21.25 -12.58
C ALA A 106 9.03 21.61 -13.38
N LYS A 107 9.76 22.67 -12.99
CA LYS A 107 11.07 22.98 -13.56
C LYS A 107 12.02 21.80 -13.33
N ARG A 108 12.82 21.44 -14.35
CA ARG A 108 13.68 20.23 -14.34
C ARG A 108 14.58 20.17 -13.11
N ASN A 109 15.21 21.29 -12.75
CA ASN A 109 16.08 21.39 -11.57
C ASN A 109 15.38 20.99 -10.26
N LEU A 110 14.10 21.31 -10.10
CA LEU A 110 13.33 20.93 -8.91
C LEU A 110 12.97 19.44 -8.94
N GLN A 111 12.63 18.90 -10.11
CA GLN A 111 12.37 17.47 -10.28
C GLN A 111 13.61 16.63 -9.98
N ASP A 112 14.78 17.04 -10.47
CA ASP A 112 16.05 16.36 -10.23
C ASP A 112 16.41 16.32 -8.74
N GLN A 113 16.17 17.42 -8.02
CA GLN A 113 16.34 17.47 -6.57
C GLN A 113 15.40 16.50 -5.87
N ILE A 114 14.11 16.50 -6.19
CA ILE A 114 13.13 15.60 -5.58
C ILE A 114 13.53 14.15 -5.80
N TYR A 115 13.90 13.76 -7.04
CA TYR A 115 14.37 12.40 -7.31
C TYR A 115 15.59 12.03 -6.47
N LYS A 116 16.63 12.88 -6.45
CA LYS A 116 17.87 12.61 -5.71
C LYS A 116 17.62 12.34 -4.22
N TYR A 117 16.70 13.08 -3.60
CA TYR A 117 16.42 12.94 -2.17
C TYR A 117 15.41 11.85 -1.86
N ALA A 118 14.39 11.66 -2.71
CA ALA A 118 13.41 10.60 -2.56
C ALA A 118 14.05 9.21 -2.66
N PHE A 119 15.04 8.99 -3.54
CA PHE A 119 15.72 7.69 -3.57
C PHE A 119 16.65 7.45 -2.38
N ARG A 120 17.23 8.51 -1.77
CA ARG A 120 18.13 8.35 -0.62
C ARG A 120 17.44 7.83 0.63
N CYS A 121 16.13 8.03 0.80
CA CYS A 121 15.44 7.52 1.99
C CYS A 121 15.28 6.00 1.99
N PHE A 122 15.21 5.34 0.82
CA PHE A 122 15.00 3.89 0.70
C PHE A 122 16.26 3.05 0.93
N VAL A 123 17.45 3.64 0.96
CA VAL A 123 18.72 2.91 1.17
C VAL A 123 18.99 2.65 2.67
N ARG A 124 18.21 3.26 3.57
CA ARG A 124 18.44 3.26 5.03
C ARG A 124 17.21 2.90 5.86
N ILE A 125 16.27 2.21 5.26
CA ILE A 125 15.10 1.64 5.93
C ILE A 125 15.37 0.15 6.10
#